data_AF-A0A7W1Q3C1-F1
#
_entry.id   AF-A0A7W1Q3C1-F1
#
_cell.length_a   1.000
_cell.length_b   1.000
_cell.length_c   1.000
_cell.angle_alpha   90.00
_cell.angle_beta   90.00
_cell.angle_gamma   90.00
#
_symmetry.space_group_name_H-M   'P 1'
#
loop_
_entity.id
_entity.type
_entity.pdbx_description
1 polymer ?
#
loop_
_entity_poly.entity_id
_entity_poly.type
_entity_poly.pdbx_seq_one_letter_code
_entity_poly.pdbx_strand_id
1 'polypeptide(L)'
;MQRRIYGVETEFGVTCTFHGQRRLSPDEVARYLFRRVVSWGRSSNVFLRNGARLYLDVGSHPEYATAECDSLAQLVAHDKAGERILEDLLVDAERRLVDEGIGGDIYLFKNNTDSAGNSYGCHENYLVARAGEFSRIADVLLPFLVTRQLICGAGKVLQTPRGAVYCLSQRAEHIWEGVSSATTRSRPIINTRDEPHADAERYRRLHVIVGDSNMSEVTTLLKVGSATLVLEMIEAGVQFRDFTLDNPIRAIREISHDLTGRRTVRLAGGREASALDIQREYHARAVEHLATRGSEDPMMARVVELWGRVLHAVDSSDLSLIDREIDWAIKHRLIERYRARGGMDLANPRIAQLDLAYHDIRRGRGLFDLLQRKSLVDRVTDDGEIELAK
;
A
#
# COMPACT_ATOMS: atom_id res chain seq x y z
N MET A 1 22.32 -6.30 -0.30
CA MET A 1 22.29 -6.10 1.16
C MET A 1 21.17 -6.95 1.73
N GLN A 2 21.46 -7.95 2.57
CA GLN A 2 20.45 -8.87 3.09
C GLN A 2 19.62 -8.30 4.25
N ARG A 3 20.27 -7.62 5.21
CA ARG A 3 19.60 -6.87 6.29
C ARG A 3 19.51 -5.41 5.90
N ARG A 4 18.29 -4.88 5.79
CA ARG A 4 17.97 -3.56 5.24
C ARG A 4 17.04 -2.82 6.20
N ILE A 5 17.21 -1.51 6.34
CA ILE A 5 16.20 -0.67 7.00
C ILE A 5 15.08 -0.35 6.01
N TYR A 6 13.84 -0.53 6.43
CA TYR A 6 12.66 -0.09 5.72
C TYR A 6 11.63 0.54 6.65
N GLY A 7 10.79 1.39 6.08
CA GLY A 7 9.69 2.04 6.77
C GLY A 7 8.53 2.34 5.82
N VAL A 8 7.34 2.50 6.38
CA VAL A 8 6.13 2.84 5.62
C VAL A 8 5.54 4.13 6.19
N GLU A 9 5.17 5.04 5.30
CA GLU A 9 4.43 6.27 5.60
C GLU A 9 3.01 6.08 5.06
N THR A 10 1.99 6.16 5.93
CA THR A 10 0.60 5.96 5.54
C THR A 10 -0.23 7.19 5.91
N GLU A 11 -0.79 7.84 4.89
CA GLU A 11 -1.84 8.85 5.04
C GLU A 11 -3.21 8.18 5.18
N PHE A 12 -4.05 8.69 6.08
CA PHE A 12 -5.40 8.20 6.31
C PHE A 12 -6.45 9.20 5.82
N GLY A 13 -7.40 8.72 5.02
CA GLY A 13 -8.59 9.49 4.67
C GLY A 13 -9.46 9.70 5.91
N VAL A 14 -9.99 10.91 6.11
CA VAL A 14 -10.78 11.24 7.30
C VAL A 14 -12.12 11.89 6.93
N THR A 15 -13.20 11.47 7.59
CA THR A 15 -14.51 12.12 7.46
C THR A 15 -15.33 11.94 8.73
N CYS A 16 -16.26 12.87 8.97
CA CYS A 16 -17.25 12.78 10.04
C CYS A 16 -18.64 12.98 9.45
N THR A 17 -19.52 12.01 9.70
CA THR A 17 -20.88 12.00 9.15
C THR A 17 -21.92 11.87 10.25
N PHE A 18 -23.09 12.47 10.04
CA PHE A 18 -24.25 12.35 10.92
C PHE A 18 -25.49 12.17 10.03
N HIS A 19 -26.23 11.07 10.23
CA HIS A 19 -27.37 10.69 9.37
C HIS A 19 -27.06 10.71 7.86
N GLY A 20 -25.86 10.25 7.48
CA GLY A 20 -25.44 10.17 6.07
C GLY A 20 -25.00 11.51 5.45
N GLN A 21 -24.98 12.60 6.21
CA GLN A 21 -24.47 13.89 5.76
C GLN A 21 -23.15 14.22 6.45
N ARG A 22 -22.25 14.91 5.74
CA ARG A 22 -20.99 15.39 6.34
C ARG A 22 -21.31 16.39 7.45
N ARG A 23 -20.83 16.10 8.66
CA ARG A 23 -21.07 16.92 9.85
C ARG A 23 -19.96 17.93 10.09
N LEU A 24 -18.72 17.50 9.92
CA LEU A 24 -17.51 18.31 10.08
C LEU A 24 -16.65 18.21 8.82
N SER A 25 -15.92 19.27 8.52
CA SER A 25 -14.87 19.25 7.49
C SER A 25 -13.69 18.35 7.92
N PRO A 26 -12.91 17.79 6.96
CA PRO A 26 -11.71 17.02 7.28
C PRO A 26 -10.76 17.74 8.25
N ASP A 27 -10.54 19.04 8.05
CA ASP A 27 -9.71 19.88 8.92
C ASP A 27 -10.23 19.94 10.36
N GLU A 28 -11.55 20.07 10.54
CA GLU A 28 -12.16 20.06 11.88
C GLU A 28 -11.99 18.71 12.56
N VAL A 29 -12.25 17.61 11.83
CA VAL A 29 -12.07 16.25 12.38
C VAL A 29 -10.60 16.00 12.74
N ALA A 30 -9.66 16.41 11.88
CA ALA A 30 -8.23 16.32 12.14
C ALA A 30 -7.84 17.07 13.43
N ARG A 31 -8.40 18.27 13.66
CA ARG A 31 -8.18 19.01 14.93
C ARG A 31 -8.74 18.27 16.14
N TYR A 32 -9.91 17.63 16.05
CA TYR A 32 -10.44 16.81 17.14
C TYR A 32 -9.53 15.62 17.44
N LEU A 33 -9.11 14.88 16.41
CA LEU A 33 -8.18 13.75 16.53
C LEU A 33 -6.87 14.18 17.22
N PHE A 34 -6.23 15.24 16.70
CA PHE A 34 -4.91 15.68 17.14
C PHE A 34 -4.93 16.55 18.41
N ARG A 35 -6.08 16.91 18.97
CA ARG A 35 -6.13 17.67 20.24
C ARG A 35 -5.37 16.96 21.37
N ARG A 36 -5.39 15.62 21.40
CA ARG A 36 -4.60 14.80 22.35
C ARG A 36 -3.11 14.76 21.99
N VAL A 37 -2.79 14.72 20.71
CA VAL A 37 -1.40 14.73 20.21
C VAL A 37 -0.71 16.06 20.52
N VAL A 38 -1.40 17.17 20.31
CA VAL A 38 -0.92 18.51 20.64
C VAL A 38 -0.68 18.66 22.13
N SER A 39 -1.48 18.02 23.00
CA SER A 39 -1.20 18.04 24.45
C SER A 39 0.04 17.23 24.85
N TRP A 40 0.46 16.24 24.04
CA TRP A 40 1.70 15.48 24.27
C TRP A 40 2.95 16.27 23.90
N GLY A 41 2.96 16.93 22.73
CA GLY A 41 4.18 17.50 22.15
C GLY A 41 4.13 18.99 21.83
N ARG A 42 3.02 19.69 22.13
CA ARG A 42 2.74 21.09 21.72
C ARG A 42 2.79 21.33 20.20
N SER A 43 2.72 20.25 19.42
CA SER A 43 2.84 20.24 17.96
C SER A 43 1.88 19.19 17.38
N SER A 44 1.37 19.43 16.18
CA SER A 44 0.63 18.43 15.39
C SER A 44 1.56 17.46 14.65
N ASN A 45 2.86 17.52 14.90
CA ASN A 45 3.90 16.65 14.38
C ASN A 45 4.78 16.20 15.55
N VAL A 46 4.71 14.91 15.89
CA VAL A 46 5.36 14.34 17.06
C VAL A 46 6.02 13.00 16.72
N PHE A 47 7.06 12.67 17.48
CA PHE A 47 7.58 11.30 17.56
C PHE A 47 6.92 10.59 18.74
N LEU A 48 6.51 9.35 18.53
CA LEU A 48 5.86 8.49 19.51
C LEU A 48 6.89 7.65 20.27
N ARG A 49 6.46 7.02 21.37
CA ARG A 49 7.34 6.21 22.22
C ARG A 49 7.88 4.96 21.52
N ASN A 50 7.13 4.42 20.56
CA ASN A 50 7.55 3.29 19.73
C ASN A 50 8.51 3.71 18.58
N GLY A 51 8.95 4.97 18.53
CA GLY A 51 9.86 5.50 17.50
C GLY A 51 9.18 5.97 16.22
N ALA A 52 7.88 5.70 16.04
CA ALA A 52 7.13 6.16 14.89
C ALA A 52 6.91 7.68 14.92
N ARG A 53 6.60 8.26 13.76
CA ARG A 53 6.24 9.68 13.63
C ARG A 53 4.76 9.80 13.28
N LEU A 54 4.03 10.65 13.99
CA LEU A 54 2.62 10.94 13.76
C LEU A 54 2.44 12.42 13.51
N TYR A 55 1.85 12.79 12.37
CA TYR A 55 1.63 14.18 12.01
C TYR A 55 0.39 14.40 11.14
N LEU A 56 0.05 15.68 10.92
CA LEU A 56 -0.92 16.09 9.90
C LEU A 56 -0.16 16.53 8.66
N ASP A 57 -0.41 15.87 7.53
CA ASP A 57 0.19 16.22 6.24
C ASP A 57 -0.67 17.20 5.45
N VAL A 58 -0.24 17.53 4.23
CA VAL A 58 -0.96 18.39 3.29
C VAL A 58 -2.37 17.87 3.06
N GLY A 59 -3.36 18.75 3.23
CA GLY A 59 -4.78 18.39 3.13
C GLY A 59 -5.39 17.85 4.43
N SER A 60 -4.67 17.98 5.56
CA SER A 60 -5.13 17.60 6.91
C SER A 60 -5.36 16.09 7.09
N HIS A 61 -4.71 15.26 6.27
CA HIS A 61 -4.68 13.82 6.50
C HIS A 61 -3.79 13.50 7.70
N PRO A 62 -4.28 12.72 8.67
CA PRO A 62 -3.42 12.05 9.62
C PRO A 62 -2.43 11.16 8.88
N GLU A 63 -1.13 11.32 9.16
CA GLU A 63 -0.08 10.50 8.59
C GLU A 63 0.73 9.83 9.69
N TYR A 64 0.90 8.52 9.56
CA TYR A 64 1.72 7.70 10.44
C TYR A 64 2.89 7.13 9.65
N ALA A 65 4.11 7.49 10.04
CA ALA A 65 5.33 6.88 9.53
C ALA A 65 5.88 5.91 10.57
N THR A 66 6.07 4.65 10.18
CA THR A 66 6.63 3.62 11.07
C THR A 66 8.01 4.04 11.61
N ALA A 67 8.38 3.49 12.77
CA ALA A 67 9.80 3.45 13.14
C ALA A 67 10.61 2.69 12.08
N GLU A 68 11.93 2.88 12.07
CA GLU A 68 12.84 2.11 11.25
C GLU A 68 12.78 0.62 11.63
N CYS A 69 12.43 -0.23 10.68
CA CYS A 69 12.36 -1.67 10.88
C CYS A 69 13.43 -2.37 10.04
N ASP A 70 13.95 -3.50 10.52
CA ASP A 70 14.89 -4.35 9.77
C ASP A 70 14.43 -5.81 9.64
N SER A 71 13.24 -6.11 10.13
CA SER A 71 12.49 -7.36 9.97
C SER A 71 11.11 -7.08 9.35
N LEU A 72 10.69 -7.90 8.39
CA LEU A 72 9.41 -7.70 7.70
C LEU A 72 8.23 -7.92 8.65
N ALA A 73 8.34 -8.88 9.56
CA ALA A 73 7.33 -9.10 10.59
C ALA A 73 7.21 -7.88 11.50
N GLN A 74 8.35 -7.29 11.88
CA GLN A 74 8.39 -6.05 12.66
C GLN A 74 7.71 -4.90 11.91
N LEU A 75 8.02 -4.70 10.62
CA LEU A 75 7.39 -3.66 9.82
C LEU A 75 5.87 -3.83 9.76
N VAL A 76 5.39 -5.05 9.50
CA VAL A 76 3.96 -5.34 9.45
C VAL A 76 3.29 -5.04 10.81
N ALA A 77 3.93 -5.43 11.92
CA ALA A 77 3.44 -5.11 13.26
C ALA A 77 3.39 -3.59 13.52
N HIS A 78 4.44 -2.84 13.16
CA HIS A 78 4.49 -1.39 13.33
C HIS A 78 3.48 -0.63 12.44
N ASP A 79 3.24 -1.10 11.22
CA ASP A 79 2.22 -0.55 10.32
C ASP A 79 0.81 -0.77 10.90
N LYS A 80 0.55 -1.97 11.45
CA LYS A 80 -0.69 -2.28 12.17
C LYS A 80 -0.83 -1.53 13.49
N ALA A 81 0.26 -1.28 14.21
CA ALA A 81 0.25 -0.44 15.41
C ALA A 81 -0.21 0.98 15.08
N GLY A 82 0.18 1.52 13.91
CA GLY A 82 -0.31 2.81 13.41
C GLY A 82 -1.84 2.87 13.28
N GLU A 83 -2.45 1.82 12.72
CA GLU A 83 -3.92 1.70 12.64
C GLU A 83 -4.56 1.72 14.04
N ARG A 84 -3.95 1.04 15.02
CA ARG A 84 -4.47 0.98 16.40
C ARG A 84 -4.32 2.30 17.14
N ILE A 85 -3.20 3.01 16.97
CA ILE A 85 -3.00 4.33 17.56
C ILE A 85 -4.02 5.34 17.01
N LEU A 86 -4.25 5.31 15.69
CA LEU A 86 -5.23 6.17 15.03
C LEU A 86 -6.67 5.83 15.45
N GLU A 87 -6.98 4.54 15.63
CA GLU A 87 -8.26 4.09 16.19
C GLU A 87 -8.46 4.62 17.64
N ASP A 88 -7.44 4.57 18.49
CA ASP A 88 -7.51 5.09 19.85
C ASP A 88 -7.80 6.61 19.85
N LEU A 89 -7.16 7.37 18.94
CA LEU A 89 -7.43 8.80 18.75
C LEU A 89 -8.85 9.07 18.24
N LEU A 90 -9.35 8.21 17.34
CA LEU A 90 -10.72 8.28 16.82
C LEU A 90 -11.74 8.10 17.94
N VAL A 91 -11.58 7.06 18.77
CA VAL A 91 -12.49 6.78 19.89
C VAL A 91 -12.53 7.94 20.88
N ASP A 92 -11.38 8.54 21.19
CA ASP A 92 -11.30 9.72 22.05
C ASP A 92 -11.92 10.97 21.41
N ALA A 93 -11.78 11.14 20.10
CA ALA A 93 -12.42 12.23 19.37
C ALA A 93 -13.95 12.10 19.38
N GLU A 94 -14.49 10.89 19.14
CA GLU A 94 -15.93 10.65 19.20
C GLU A 94 -16.52 10.92 20.59
N ARG A 95 -15.84 10.48 21.66
CA ARG A 95 -16.25 10.80 23.04
C ARG A 95 -16.37 12.30 23.28
N ARG A 96 -15.37 13.07 22.82
CA ARG A 96 -15.38 14.54 22.94
C ARG A 96 -16.49 15.19 22.13
N LEU A 97 -16.76 14.71 20.92
CA LEU A 97 -17.89 15.20 20.13
C LEU A 97 -19.21 15.01 20.89
N VAL A 98 -19.40 13.84 21.49
CA VAL A 98 -20.58 13.55 22.32
C VAL A 98 -20.66 14.48 23.54
N ASP A 99 -19.55 14.68 24.26
CA ASP A 99 -19.49 15.57 25.44
C ASP A 99 -19.80 17.03 25.08
N GLU A 100 -19.42 17.46 23.88
CA GLU A 100 -19.72 18.80 23.33
C GLU A 100 -21.13 18.88 22.70
N GLY A 101 -21.94 17.81 22.77
CA GLY A 101 -23.31 17.77 22.22
C GLY A 101 -23.35 17.67 20.69
N ILE A 102 -22.25 17.29 20.05
CA ILE A 102 -22.11 17.14 18.61
C ILE A 102 -22.26 15.66 18.25
N GLY A 103 -23.41 15.28 17.68
CA GLY A 103 -23.59 13.95 17.10
C GLY A 103 -22.78 13.78 15.81
N GLY A 104 -22.11 12.63 15.66
CA GLY A 104 -21.40 12.26 14.44
C GLY A 104 -20.49 11.03 14.62
N ASP A 105 -20.38 10.24 13.56
CA ASP A 105 -19.46 9.10 13.48
C ASP A 105 -18.21 9.52 12.70
N ILE A 106 -17.03 9.28 13.28
CA ILE A 106 -15.75 9.52 12.61
C ILE A 106 -15.32 8.25 11.87
N TYR A 107 -14.82 8.42 10.66
CA TYR A 107 -14.24 7.36 9.84
C TYR A 107 -12.81 7.71 9.48
N LEU A 108 -11.93 6.72 9.61
CA LEU A 108 -10.56 6.77 9.15
C LEU A 108 -10.34 5.62 8.16
N PHE A 109 -9.89 5.96 6.97
CA PHE A 109 -9.72 5.02 5.87
C PHE A 109 -8.24 4.86 5.54
N LYS A 110 -7.73 3.62 5.60
CA LYS A 110 -6.41 3.27 5.08
C LYS A 110 -6.54 2.87 3.61
N ASN A 111 -6.70 3.87 2.76
CA ASN A 111 -6.83 3.75 1.31
C ASN A 111 -6.05 4.90 0.63
N ASN A 112 -6.29 5.16 -0.65
CA ASN A 112 -5.53 6.17 -1.40
C ASN A 112 -6.37 7.19 -2.16
N THR A 113 -7.70 7.09 -2.09
CA THR A 113 -8.61 7.96 -2.84
C THR A 113 -9.85 8.30 -2.04
N ASP A 114 -10.31 9.55 -2.11
CA ASP A 114 -11.62 9.94 -1.60
C ASP A 114 -12.70 9.91 -2.69
N SER A 115 -13.94 10.18 -2.31
CA SER A 115 -15.07 10.26 -3.26
C SER A 115 -15.05 11.49 -4.16
N ALA A 116 -14.22 12.50 -3.86
CA ALA A 116 -14.00 13.69 -4.68
C ALA A 116 -12.88 13.49 -5.73
N GLY A 117 -12.21 12.34 -5.72
CA GLY A 117 -11.11 12.03 -6.63
C GLY A 117 -9.76 12.57 -6.19
N ASN A 118 -9.65 13.09 -4.97
CA ASN A 118 -8.35 13.40 -4.38
C ASN A 118 -7.63 12.10 -4.03
N SER A 119 -6.30 12.12 -4.06
CA SER A 119 -5.47 10.98 -3.68
C SER A 119 -4.37 11.36 -2.72
N TYR A 120 -4.15 10.47 -1.76
CA TYR A 120 -3.15 10.48 -0.69
C TYR A 120 -2.34 9.17 -0.69
N GLY A 121 -1.14 9.22 -0.12
CA GLY A 121 -0.10 8.21 -0.33
C GLY A 121 0.00 7.11 0.73
N CYS A 122 0.49 5.95 0.30
CA CYS A 122 1.27 5.04 1.12
C CYS A 122 2.68 5.01 0.51
N HIS A 123 3.66 5.53 1.23
CA HIS A 123 5.03 5.56 0.76
C HIS A 123 5.87 4.50 1.44
N GLU A 124 6.78 3.91 0.67
CA GLU A 124 7.73 2.93 1.14
C GLU A 124 9.13 3.55 1.10
N ASN A 125 9.87 3.33 2.18
CA ASN A 125 11.24 3.79 2.32
C ASN A 125 12.16 2.58 2.44
N TYR A 126 13.21 2.56 1.63
CA TYR A 126 14.21 1.51 1.64
C TYR A 126 15.60 2.13 1.77
N LEU A 127 16.37 1.70 2.77
CA LEU A 127 17.78 2.01 2.82
C LEU A 127 18.49 1.22 1.71
N VAL A 128 19.28 1.92 0.90
CA VAL A 128 20.11 1.32 -0.16
C VAL A 128 21.54 1.80 0.00
N ALA A 129 22.49 0.97 -0.42
CA ALA A 129 23.89 1.36 -0.44
C ALA A 129 24.10 2.53 -1.43
N ARG A 130 24.98 3.47 -1.09
CA ARG A 130 25.32 4.60 -1.97
C ARG A 130 26.26 4.20 -3.11
N ALA A 131 26.95 3.06 -2.98
CA ALA A 131 27.84 2.54 -4.00
C ALA A 131 27.06 2.15 -5.28
N GLY A 132 27.60 2.51 -6.44
CA GLY A 132 26.99 2.28 -7.75
C GLY A 132 26.16 3.46 -8.27
N GLU A 133 25.65 3.31 -9.48
CA GLU A 133 24.83 4.34 -10.13
C GLU A 133 23.35 4.18 -9.77
N PHE A 134 22.73 5.24 -9.25
CA PHE A 134 21.30 5.22 -8.89
C PHE A 134 20.39 4.98 -10.10
N SER A 135 20.80 5.44 -11.29
CA SER A 135 20.12 5.18 -12.56
C SER A 135 19.88 3.68 -12.77
N ARG A 136 20.89 2.84 -12.52
CA ARG A 136 20.77 1.39 -12.65
C ARG A 136 19.71 0.79 -11.71
N ILE A 137 19.60 1.31 -10.49
CA ILE A 137 18.53 0.89 -9.56
C ILE A 137 17.18 1.27 -10.16
N ALA A 138 17.02 2.52 -10.61
CA ALA A 138 15.76 2.98 -11.19
C ALA A 138 15.36 2.21 -12.45
N ASP A 139 16.31 1.92 -13.35
CA ASP A 139 16.05 1.21 -14.62
C ASP A 139 15.51 -0.20 -14.42
N VAL A 140 16.05 -0.93 -13.43
CA VAL A 140 15.57 -2.27 -13.07
C VAL A 140 14.30 -2.17 -12.22
N LEU A 141 14.25 -1.25 -11.26
CA LEU A 141 13.15 -1.21 -10.30
C LEU A 141 11.84 -0.70 -10.92
N LEU A 142 11.91 0.20 -11.90
CA LEU A 142 10.72 0.85 -12.47
C LEU A 142 9.74 -0.13 -13.15
N PRO A 143 10.16 -1.05 -14.04
CA PRO A 143 9.26 -2.05 -14.61
C PRO A 143 8.66 -2.99 -13.57
N PHE A 144 9.44 -3.36 -12.56
CA PHE A 144 8.94 -4.15 -11.42
C PHE A 144 7.84 -3.39 -10.68
N LEU A 145 8.09 -2.14 -10.28
CA LEU A 145 7.14 -1.33 -9.52
C LEU A 145 5.84 -1.05 -10.27
N VAL A 146 5.91 -0.80 -11.58
CA VAL A 146 4.73 -0.60 -12.44
C VAL A 146 3.85 -1.84 -12.51
N THR A 147 4.45 -3.02 -12.53
CA THR A 147 3.74 -4.31 -12.64
C THR A 147 3.37 -4.91 -11.27
N ARG A 148 4.01 -4.45 -10.19
CA ARG A 148 3.82 -4.97 -8.81
C ARG A 148 2.38 -4.82 -8.30
N GLN A 149 1.60 -3.89 -8.85
CA GLN A 149 0.16 -3.77 -8.53
C GLN A 149 -0.63 -5.06 -8.78
N LEU A 150 -0.16 -5.93 -9.69
CA LEU A 150 -0.74 -7.26 -9.90
C LEU A 150 -0.64 -8.12 -8.63
N ILE A 151 0.48 -8.03 -7.92
CA ILE A 151 0.75 -8.86 -6.75
C ILE A 151 0.33 -8.20 -5.44
N CYS A 152 0.26 -6.86 -5.37
CA CYS A 152 -0.01 -6.17 -4.09
C CYS A 152 -0.99 -4.99 -4.17
N GLY A 153 -1.78 -4.85 -5.24
CA GLY A 153 -2.82 -3.82 -5.35
C GLY A 153 -3.91 -3.97 -4.28
N ALA A 154 -4.53 -2.85 -3.89
CA ALA A 154 -5.62 -2.84 -2.90
C ALA A 154 -7.02 -2.94 -3.51
N GLY A 155 -7.12 -2.87 -4.83
CA GLY A 155 -8.37 -2.91 -5.57
C GLY A 155 -9.13 -1.58 -5.54
N LYS A 156 -9.80 -1.23 -6.65
CA LYS A 156 -10.67 -0.05 -6.74
C LYS A 156 -11.84 -0.30 -7.67
N VAL A 157 -13.04 0.15 -7.30
CA VAL A 157 -14.13 0.33 -8.26
C VAL A 157 -14.01 1.74 -8.84
N LEU A 158 -13.54 1.83 -10.07
CA LEU A 158 -13.32 3.08 -10.79
C LEU A 158 -14.52 3.40 -11.68
N GLN A 159 -15.06 4.62 -11.54
CA GLN A 159 -16.08 5.12 -12.45
C GLN A 159 -15.40 5.70 -13.69
N THR A 160 -15.70 5.14 -14.87
CA THR A 160 -15.19 5.63 -16.15
C THR A 160 -16.34 6.13 -17.03
N PRO A 161 -16.06 6.93 -18.07
CA PRO A 161 -17.10 7.32 -19.05
C PRO A 161 -17.78 6.13 -19.75
N ARG A 162 -17.16 4.94 -19.72
CA ARG A 162 -17.69 3.71 -20.34
C ARG A 162 -18.39 2.79 -19.33
N GLY A 163 -18.50 3.21 -18.06
CA GLY A 163 -19.06 2.41 -16.97
C GLY A 163 -18.06 2.14 -15.86
N ALA A 164 -18.55 1.56 -14.76
CA ALA A 164 -17.73 1.19 -13.62
C ALA A 164 -16.90 -0.06 -13.92
N VAL A 165 -15.62 -0.02 -13.57
CA VAL A 165 -14.67 -1.14 -13.74
C VAL A 165 -13.97 -1.43 -12.42
N TYR A 166 -13.57 -2.69 -12.21
CA TYR A 166 -12.74 -3.07 -11.07
C TYR A 166 -11.27 -3.07 -11.51
N CYS A 167 -10.43 -2.31 -10.79
CA CYS A 167 -9.02 -2.14 -11.08
C CYS A 167 -8.16 -2.73 -9.95
N LEU A 168 -6.91 -3.09 -10.27
CA LEU A 168 -5.92 -3.61 -9.32
C LEU A 168 -5.47 -2.56 -8.30
N SER A 169 -5.19 -1.34 -8.77
CA SER A 169 -4.59 -0.29 -7.95
C SER A 169 -5.48 0.95 -7.82
N GLN A 170 -5.51 1.52 -6.61
CA GLN A 170 -6.11 2.83 -6.35
C GLN A 170 -5.22 3.99 -6.82
N ARG A 171 -3.89 3.80 -6.77
CA ARG A 171 -2.91 4.85 -7.07
C ARG A 171 -2.66 5.05 -8.57
N ALA A 172 -2.85 4.04 -9.41
CA ALA A 172 -2.44 4.06 -10.82
C ALA A 172 -2.93 5.28 -11.62
N GLU A 173 -4.17 5.74 -11.40
CA GLU A 173 -4.74 6.92 -12.09
C GLU A 173 -4.14 8.25 -11.63
N HIS A 174 -3.48 8.26 -10.48
CA HIS A 174 -2.98 9.47 -9.81
C HIS A 174 -1.46 9.63 -9.86
N ILE A 175 -0.77 8.73 -10.56
CA ILE A 175 0.68 8.79 -10.84
C ILE A 175 0.90 9.49 -12.19
N TRP A 176 1.89 10.39 -12.24
CA TRP A 176 2.12 11.27 -13.39
C TRP A 176 3.55 11.24 -13.93
N GLU A 177 4.55 10.90 -13.12
CA GLU A 177 5.95 10.82 -13.54
C GLU A 177 6.59 9.47 -13.16
N GLY A 178 7.61 9.05 -13.91
CA GLY A 178 8.36 7.84 -13.58
C GLY A 178 9.32 8.09 -12.41
N VAL A 179 10.12 9.14 -12.51
CA VAL A 179 11.16 9.49 -11.54
C VAL A 179 11.20 11.00 -11.38
N SER A 180 11.14 11.51 -10.14
CA SER A 180 11.10 12.96 -9.85
C SER A 180 11.50 13.24 -8.40
N SER A 181 11.84 14.48 -8.06
CA SER A 181 12.15 14.86 -6.68
C SER A 181 10.95 15.44 -5.91
N ALA A 182 9.88 15.85 -6.61
CA ALA A 182 8.68 16.41 -6.00
C ALA A 182 7.63 15.31 -5.69
N THR A 183 7.01 15.36 -4.51
CA THR A 183 6.02 14.34 -4.08
C THR A 183 4.58 14.76 -4.33
N THR A 184 4.27 16.06 -4.31
CA THR A 184 2.89 16.57 -4.36
C THR A 184 2.42 17.03 -5.73
N ARG A 185 3.30 17.59 -6.58
CA ARG A 185 2.93 18.10 -7.93
C ARG A 185 3.15 17.10 -9.06
N SER A 186 4.23 16.32 -9.01
CA SER A 186 4.58 15.37 -10.07
C SER A 186 4.29 13.91 -9.75
N ARG A 187 4.15 13.56 -8.45
CA ARG A 187 3.85 12.19 -7.96
C ARG A 187 4.59 11.10 -8.78
N PRO A 188 5.93 11.04 -8.70
CA PRO A 188 6.73 10.07 -9.44
C PRO A 188 6.50 8.63 -8.98
N ILE A 189 6.97 7.61 -9.69
CA ILE A 189 7.00 6.24 -9.15
C ILE A 189 8.14 6.11 -8.11
N ILE A 190 9.32 6.65 -8.44
CA ILE A 190 10.50 6.71 -7.57
C ILE A 190 10.81 8.18 -7.26
N ASN A 191 10.85 8.53 -5.98
CA ASN A 191 11.29 9.84 -5.53
C ASN A 191 12.82 9.86 -5.34
N THR A 192 13.47 10.89 -5.90
CA THR A 192 14.94 11.03 -5.90
C THR A 192 15.50 12.00 -4.86
N ARG A 193 14.68 12.41 -3.88
CA ARG A 193 15.14 13.29 -2.80
C ARG A 193 16.22 12.58 -1.98
N ASP A 194 17.37 13.23 -1.84
CA ASP A 194 18.56 12.66 -1.19
C ASP A 194 18.61 13.05 0.30
N GLU A 195 17.63 12.54 1.07
CA GLU A 195 17.54 12.72 2.53
C GLU A 195 17.64 11.34 3.21
N PRO A 196 18.86 10.81 3.42
CA PRO A 196 19.06 9.42 3.81
C PRO A 196 18.64 9.09 5.25
N HIS A 197 18.56 10.09 6.14
CA HIS A 197 18.42 9.91 7.60
C HIS A 197 19.43 8.91 8.20
N ALA A 198 20.57 8.78 7.54
CA ALA A 198 21.70 7.93 7.87
C ALA A 198 22.98 8.63 7.39
N ASP A 199 24.13 7.98 7.54
CA ASP A 199 25.40 8.45 6.98
C ASP A 199 25.29 8.64 5.46
N ALA A 200 25.37 9.91 5.03
CA ALA A 200 25.17 10.32 3.65
C ALA A 200 26.30 9.90 2.71
N GLU A 201 27.47 9.48 3.21
CA GLU A 201 28.53 8.92 2.38
C GLU A 201 28.27 7.44 2.07
N ARG A 202 27.55 6.75 2.95
CA ARG A 202 27.35 5.29 2.88
C ARG A 202 26.00 4.88 2.30
N TYR A 203 24.96 5.68 2.52
CA TYR A 203 23.58 5.26 2.26
C TYR A 203 22.76 6.29 1.49
N ARG A 204 21.67 5.82 0.89
CA ARG A 204 20.57 6.62 0.35
C ARG A 204 19.24 6.07 0.89
N ARG A 205 18.23 6.93 0.99
CA ARG A 205 16.85 6.52 1.22
C ARG A 205 16.12 6.50 -0.11
N LEU A 206 15.83 5.31 -0.61
CA LEU A 206 14.99 5.12 -1.78
C LEU A 206 13.53 5.27 -1.34
N HIS A 207 12.84 6.29 -1.85
CA HIS A 207 11.46 6.61 -1.52
C HIS A 207 10.54 6.25 -2.70
N VAL A 208 9.61 5.33 -2.47
CA VAL A 208 8.70 4.77 -3.47
C VAL A 208 7.28 5.16 -3.11
N ILE A 209 6.54 5.76 -4.05
CA ILE A 209 5.21 6.33 -3.75
C ILE A 209 4.06 5.75 -4.59
N VAL A 210 4.36 4.69 -5.36
CA VAL A 210 3.42 4.03 -6.28
C VAL A 210 2.51 3.02 -5.59
N GLY A 211 2.88 2.54 -4.40
CA GLY A 211 2.16 1.48 -3.68
C GLY A 211 0.81 1.95 -3.16
N ASP A 212 -0.16 1.05 -3.16
CA ASP A 212 -1.44 1.25 -2.48
C ASP A 212 -1.27 1.05 -0.95
N SER A 213 -2.17 1.66 -0.17
CA SER A 213 -2.37 1.38 1.24
C SER A 213 -3.05 0.02 1.40
N ASN A 214 -2.42 -0.92 2.10
CA ASN A 214 -2.88 -2.29 2.21
C ASN A 214 -3.54 -2.58 3.56
N MET A 215 -4.69 -3.25 3.55
CA MET A 215 -5.36 -3.71 4.78
C MET A 215 -4.83 -5.07 5.20
N SER A 216 -4.51 -5.95 4.25
CA SER A 216 -3.95 -7.27 4.55
C SER A 216 -2.49 -7.18 4.99
N GLU A 217 -2.21 -7.80 6.15
CA GLU A 217 -0.85 -8.03 6.64
C GLU A 217 -0.02 -8.80 5.61
N VAL A 218 -0.63 -9.79 4.96
CA VAL A 218 0.01 -10.65 3.95
C VAL A 218 0.31 -9.87 2.67
N THR A 219 -0.58 -8.95 2.25
CA THR A 219 -0.31 -8.08 1.10
C THR A 219 0.85 -7.13 1.38
N THR A 220 0.91 -6.55 2.58
CA THR A 220 2.01 -5.67 3.01
C THR A 220 3.34 -6.42 3.04
N LEU A 221 3.34 -7.65 3.58
CA LEU A 221 4.50 -8.54 3.58
C LEU A 221 5.03 -8.78 2.15
N LEU A 222 4.15 -9.13 1.21
CA LEU A 222 4.52 -9.36 -0.18
C LEU A 222 5.02 -8.08 -0.86
N LYS A 223 4.34 -6.95 -0.65
CA LYS A 223 4.70 -5.64 -1.24
C LYS A 223 6.14 -5.25 -0.90
N VAL A 224 6.48 -5.29 0.38
CA VAL A 224 7.78 -4.85 0.89
C VAL A 224 8.85 -5.93 0.70
N GLY A 225 8.50 -7.20 0.91
CA GLY A 225 9.42 -8.31 0.76
C GLY A 225 9.89 -8.51 -0.67
N SER A 226 8.99 -8.46 -1.65
CA SER A 226 9.34 -8.57 -3.07
C SER A 226 10.27 -7.44 -3.52
N ALA A 227 9.98 -6.20 -3.12
CA ALA A 227 10.84 -5.04 -3.41
C ALA A 227 12.21 -5.17 -2.73
N THR A 228 12.25 -5.61 -1.47
CA THR A 228 13.50 -5.85 -0.72
C THR A 228 14.40 -6.86 -1.44
N LEU A 229 13.81 -7.93 -1.97
CA LEU A 229 14.54 -8.98 -2.68
C LEU A 229 15.01 -8.51 -4.06
N VAL A 230 14.21 -7.73 -4.80
CA VAL A 230 14.64 -7.11 -6.05
C VAL A 230 15.81 -6.15 -5.83
N LEU A 231 15.74 -5.30 -4.80
CA LEU A 231 16.85 -4.42 -4.44
C LEU A 231 18.10 -5.20 -4.06
N GLU A 232 17.96 -6.31 -3.32
CA GLU A 232 19.08 -7.17 -2.96
C GLU A 232 19.74 -7.79 -4.19
N MET A 233 18.95 -8.27 -5.16
CA MET A 233 19.45 -8.80 -6.42
C MET A 233 20.19 -7.74 -7.25
N ILE A 234 19.67 -6.51 -7.31
CA ILE A 234 20.34 -5.38 -7.98
C ILE A 234 21.70 -5.10 -7.33
N GLU A 235 21.74 -5.03 -5.99
CA GLU A 235 22.97 -4.80 -5.22
C GLU A 235 23.98 -5.95 -5.35
N ALA A 236 23.50 -7.19 -5.56
CA ALA A 236 24.33 -8.37 -5.83
C ALA A 236 24.81 -8.45 -7.30
N GLY A 237 24.36 -7.55 -8.17
CA GLY A 237 24.76 -7.51 -9.58
C GLY A 237 24.06 -8.55 -10.47
N VAL A 238 22.95 -9.14 -10.01
CA VAL A 238 22.11 -10.04 -10.80
C VAL A 238 21.69 -9.32 -12.09
N GLN A 239 21.78 -10.04 -13.21
CA GLN A 239 21.39 -9.51 -14.51
C GLN A 239 19.90 -9.72 -14.73
N PHE A 240 19.21 -8.65 -15.10
CA PHE A 240 17.79 -8.67 -15.44
C PHE A 240 17.62 -8.51 -16.94
N ARG A 241 16.57 -9.14 -17.48
CA ARG A 241 16.10 -8.82 -18.82
C ARG A 241 15.66 -7.36 -18.86
N ASP A 242 16.04 -6.66 -19.93
CA ASP A 242 15.64 -5.27 -20.12
C ASP A 242 14.14 -5.18 -20.45
N PHE A 243 13.38 -4.64 -19.49
CA PHE A 243 11.96 -4.34 -19.56
C PHE A 243 11.67 -2.84 -19.49
N THR A 244 12.63 -2.00 -19.90
CA THR A 244 12.43 -0.54 -19.96
C THR A 244 11.13 -0.23 -20.68
N LEU A 245 10.21 0.46 -19.99
CA LEU A 245 8.88 0.78 -20.50
C LEU A 245 8.97 2.00 -21.42
N ASP A 246 8.29 1.95 -22.57
CA ASP A 246 8.20 3.09 -23.50
C ASP A 246 7.52 4.30 -22.83
N ASN A 247 6.44 4.03 -22.11
CA ASN A 247 5.76 5.03 -21.29
C ASN A 247 5.25 4.39 -19.97
N PRO A 248 5.99 4.55 -18.85
CA PRO A 248 5.62 3.99 -17.55
C PRO A 248 4.23 4.44 -17.06
N ILE A 249 3.81 5.66 -17.38
CA ILE A 249 2.56 6.27 -16.89
C ILE A 249 1.34 5.74 -17.64
N ARG A 250 1.50 5.49 -18.93
CA ARG A 250 0.50 4.77 -19.69
C ARG A 250 0.42 3.32 -19.22
N ALA A 251 1.57 2.65 -19.10
CA ALA A 251 1.64 1.25 -18.71
C ALA A 251 0.98 0.99 -17.34
N ILE A 252 1.26 1.81 -16.32
CA ILE A 252 0.69 1.61 -14.98
C ILE A 252 -0.84 1.65 -14.96
N ARG A 253 -1.46 2.53 -15.76
CA ARG A 253 -2.93 2.62 -15.89
C ARG A 253 -3.49 1.45 -16.68
N GLU A 254 -2.85 1.11 -17.80
CA GLU A 254 -3.26 -0.02 -18.64
C GLU A 254 -3.21 -1.36 -17.90
N ILE A 255 -2.21 -1.54 -17.04
CA ILE A 255 -2.06 -2.72 -16.18
C ILE A 255 -3.11 -2.73 -15.08
N SER A 256 -3.38 -1.58 -14.42
CA SER A 256 -4.39 -1.51 -13.35
C SER A 256 -5.77 -1.97 -13.80
N HIS A 257 -6.13 -1.75 -15.07
CA HIS A 257 -7.42 -2.11 -15.64
C HIS A 257 -7.51 -3.58 -16.10
N ASP A 258 -6.42 -4.34 -16.06
CA ASP A 258 -6.37 -5.73 -16.50
C ASP A 258 -6.06 -6.70 -15.35
N LEU A 259 -7.12 -7.29 -14.79
CA LEU A 259 -6.99 -8.31 -13.73
C LEU A 259 -6.32 -9.61 -14.22
N THR A 260 -6.28 -9.86 -15.54
CA THR A 260 -5.64 -11.06 -16.09
C THR A 260 -4.12 -10.93 -16.15
N GLY A 261 -3.60 -9.70 -16.10
CA GLY A 261 -2.18 -9.39 -16.26
C GLY A 261 -1.61 -9.77 -17.64
N ARG A 262 -2.45 -10.13 -18.62
CA ARG A 262 -2.05 -10.63 -19.95
C ARG A 262 -1.95 -9.53 -21.00
N ARG A 263 -2.60 -8.40 -20.79
CA ARG A 263 -2.52 -7.26 -21.71
C ARG A 263 -1.08 -6.77 -21.78
N THR A 264 -0.56 -6.68 -23.00
CA THR A 264 0.80 -6.23 -23.23
C THR A 264 0.92 -4.71 -23.11
N VAL A 265 2.08 -4.26 -22.62
CA VAL A 265 2.51 -2.87 -22.64
C VAL A 265 3.76 -2.74 -23.51
N ARG A 266 3.95 -1.56 -24.10
CA ARG A 266 5.10 -1.29 -24.97
C ARG A 266 6.37 -1.06 -24.16
N LEU A 267 7.43 -1.72 -24.59
CA LEU A 267 8.78 -1.54 -24.09
C LEU A 267 9.58 -0.64 -25.04
N ALA A 268 10.67 -0.07 -24.54
CA ALA A 268 11.65 0.62 -25.35
C ALA A 268 12.16 -0.30 -26.48
N GLY A 269 12.33 0.27 -27.67
CA GLY A 269 12.73 -0.47 -28.88
C GLY A 269 11.59 -1.27 -29.54
N GLY A 270 10.33 -1.03 -29.16
CA GLY A 270 9.15 -1.57 -29.87
C GLY A 270 8.77 -3.01 -29.51
N ARG A 271 9.47 -3.63 -28.55
CA ARG A 271 9.07 -4.91 -27.95
C ARG A 271 7.80 -4.73 -27.11
N GLU A 272 7.12 -5.82 -26.81
CA GLU A 272 5.97 -5.83 -25.91
C GLU A 272 6.13 -6.95 -24.87
N ALA A 273 5.58 -6.72 -23.67
CA ALA A 273 5.49 -7.72 -22.61
C ALA A 273 4.24 -7.45 -21.76
N SER A 274 3.63 -8.49 -21.22
CA SER A 274 2.53 -8.35 -20.27
C SER A 274 3.05 -8.11 -18.84
N ALA A 275 2.19 -7.62 -17.94
CA ALA A 275 2.56 -7.48 -16.53
C ALA A 275 2.92 -8.84 -15.90
N LEU A 276 2.22 -9.90 -16.31
CA LEU A 276 2.49 -11.27 -15.88
C LEU A 276 3.86 -11.75 -16.36
N ASP A 277 4.25 -11.48 -17.62
CA ASP A 277 5.56 -11.86 -18.15
C ASP A 277 6.70 -11.18 -17.39
N ILE A 278 6.56 -9.87 -17.13
CA ILE A 278 7.55 -9.09 -16.39
C ILE A 278 7.68 -9.66 -14.96
N GLN A 279 6.57 -9.83 -14.24
CA GLN A 279 6.59 -10.34 -12.87
C GLN A 279 7.13 -11.78 -12.77
N ARG A 280 6.89 -12.63 -13.78
CA ARG A 280 7.45 -13.99 -13.84
C ARG A 280 8.96 -14.00 -13.96
N GLU A 281 9.55 -13.12 -14.77
CA GLU A 281 11.01 -13.00 -14.83
C GLU A 281 11.56 -12.57 -13.47
N TYR A 282 11.00 -11.54 -12.85
CA TYR A 282 11.44 -11.08 -11.52
C TYR A 282 11.31 -12.19 -10.46
N HIS A 283 10.20 -12.92 -10.46
CA HIS A 283 9.97 -14.03 -9.55
C HIS A 283 10.95 -15.18 -9.78
N ALA A 284 11.22 -15.57 -11.04
CA ALA A 284 12.19 -16.62 -11.36
C ALA A 284 13.60 -16.25 -10.86
N ARG A 285 14.03 -15.00 -11.07
CA ARG A 285 15.31 -14.51 -10.54
C ARG A 285 15.33 -14.51 -9.01
N ALA A 286 14.22 -14.11 -8.38
CA ALA A 286 14.09 -14.15 -6.92
C ALA A 286 14.20 -15.58 -6.36
N VAL A 287 13.62 -16.58 -7.02
CA VAL A 287 13.75 -18.00 -6.66
C VAL A 287 15.22 -18.45 -6.74
N GLU A 288 15.88 -18.18 -7.87
CA GLU A 288 17.30 -18.55 -8.08
C GLU A 288 18.23 -17.85 -7.08
N HIS A 289 18.01 -16.56 -6.84
CA HIS A 289 18.80 -15.77 -5.90
C HIS A 289 18.60 -16.28 -4.47
N LEU A 290 17.37 -16.58 -4.05
CA LEU A 290 17.10 -17.09 -2.72
C LEU A 290 17.75 -18.47 -2.50
N ALA A 291 17.73 -19.35 -3.51
CA ALA A 291 18.36 -20.66 -3.45
C ALA A 291 19.90 -20.59 -3.30
N THR A 292 20.52 -19.51 -3.78
CA THR A 292 21.99 -19.31 -3.74
C THR A 292 22.46 -18.36 -2.63
N ARG A 293 21.53 -17.77 -1.87
CA ARG A 293 21.76 -16.77 -0.81
C ARG A 293 22.59 -17.30 0.37
N GLY A 294 22.71 -18.61 0.53
CA GLY A 294 23.57 -19.27 1.52
C GLY A 294 23.10 -19.16 2.97
N SER A 295 21.94 -18.55 3.22
CA SER A 295 21.30 -18.41 4.53
C SER A 295 19.83 -18.79 4.45
N GLU A 296 19.35 -19.61 5.38
CA GLU A 296 17.92 -19.86 5.52
C GLU A 296 17.22 -18.58 6.00
N ASP A 297 16.22 -18.14 5.25
CA ASP A 297 15.36 -17.02 5.60
C ASP A 297 13.90 -17.44 5.36
N PRO A 298 13.24 -18.01 6.37
CA PRO A 298 11.87 -18.51 6.25
C PRO A 298 10.87 -17.42 5.82
N MET A 299 11.12 -16.17 6.20
CA MET A 299 10.25 -15.06 5.84
C MET A 299 10.39 -14.71 4.35
N MET A 300 11.62 -14.65 3.83
CA MET A 300 11.85 -14.48 2.40
C MET A 300 11.34 -15.68 1.59
N ALA A 301 11.47 -16.90 2.10
CA ALA A 301 10.90 -18.09 1.46
C ALA A 301 9.37 -17.98 1.34
N ARG A 302 8.68 -17.54 2.41
CA ARG A 302 7.24 -17.25 2.39
C ARG A 302 6.88 -16.17 1.36
N VAL A 303 7.68 -15.10 1.27
CA VAL A 303 7.46 -14.02 0.28
C VAL A 303 7.56 -14.55 -1.16
N VAL A 304 8.60 -15.33 -1.47
CA VAL A 304 8.81 -15.88 -2.82
C VAL A 304 7.75 -16.91 -3.18
N GLU A 305 7.35 -17.76 -2.25
CA GLU A 305 6.27 -18.73 -2.45
C GLU A 305 4.95 -18.02 -2.74
N LEU A 306 4.57 -17.06 -1.88
CA LEU A 306 3.35 -16.27 -2.06
C LEU A 306 3.36 -15.50 -3.38
N TRP A 307 4.50 -14.89 -3.75
CA TRP A 307 4.63 -14.21 -5.04
C TRP A 307 4.31 -15.18 -6.20
N GLY A 308 4.91 -16.36 -6.20
CA GLY A 308 4.67 -17.38 -7.22
C GLY A 308 3.21 -17.84 -7.26
N ARG A 309 2.59 -18.03 -6.10
CA ARG A 309 1.18 -18.41 -5.98
C ARG A 309 0.23 -17.35 -6.49
N VAL A 310 0.51 -16.06 -6.27
CA VAL A 310 -0.26 -14.96 -6.86
C VAL A 310 -0.17 -14.95 -8.38
N LEU A 311 1.04 -15.13 -8.95
CA LEU A 311 1.21 -15.22 -10.40
C LEU A 311 0.49 -16.44 -10.99
N HIS A 312 0.48 -17.56 -10.27
CA HIS A 312 -0.26 -18.75 -10.67
C HIS A 312 -1.78 -18.54 -10.61
N ALA A 313 -2.30 -17.91 -9.55
CA ALA A 313 -3.71 -17.58 -9.39
C ALA A 313 -4.22 -16.67 -10.52
N VAL A 314 -3.45 -15.63 -10.87
CA VAL A 314 -3.77 -14.73 -11.98
C VAL A 314 -3.75 -15.49 -13.32
N ASP A 315 -2.72 -16.27 -13.59
CA ASP A 315 -2.60 -17.00 -14.87
C ASP A 315 -3.70 -18.04 -15.06
N SER A 316 -3.99 -18.82 -14.02
CA SER A 316 -5.04 -19.85 -14.03
C SER A 316 -6.45 -19.27 -13.91
N SER A 317 -6.57 -17.97 -13.62
CA SER A 317 -7.84 -17.30 -13.27
C SER A 317 -8.54 -17.88 -12.04
N ASP A 318 -7.80 -18.62 -11.20
CA ASP A 318 -8.29 -19.16 -9.93
C ASP A 318 -7.85 -18.25 -8.77
N LEU A 319 -8.64 -17.20 -8.54
CA LEU A 319 -8.38 -16.25 -7.44
C LEU A 319 -8.63 -16.85 -6.06
N SER A 320 -9.26 -18.03 -5.95
CA SER A 320 -9.50 -18.69 -4.65
C SER A 320 -8.20 -19.05 -3.93
N LEU A 321 -7.09 -19.16 -4.68
CA LEU A 321 -5.76 -19.41 -4.17
C LEU A 321 -5.16 -18.25 -3.37
N ILE A 322 -5.74 -17.05 -3.47
CA ILE A 322 -5.21 -15.80 -2.88
C ILE A 322 -6.28 -14.88 -2.26
N ASP A 323 -7.55 -15.27 -2.31
CA ASP A 323 -8.70 -14.44 -1.90
C ASP A 323 -8.83 -14.23 -0.37
N ARG A 324 -7.84 -14.72 0.39
CA ARG A 324 -7.65 -14.53 1.83
C ARG A 324 -6.42 -13.68 2.16
N GLU A 325 -5.55 -13.41 1.18
CA GLU A 325 -4.21 -12.87 1.41
C GLU A 325 -3.98 -11.56 0.65
N ILE A 326 -4.47 -11.43 -0.57
CA ILE A 326 -4.23 -10.26 -1.43
C ILE A 326 -5.43 -9.31 -1.45
N ASP A 327 -5.24 -8.06 -1.02
CA ASP A 327 -6.32 -7.08 -0.82
C ASP A 327 -7.26 -6.95 -2.02
N TRP A 328 -6.74 -6.76 -3.24
CA TRP A 328 -7.59 -6.64 -4.42
C TRP A 328 -8.41 -7.91 -4.68
N ALA A 329 -7.89 -9.11 -4.37
CA ALA A 329 -8.60 -10.37 -4.53
C ALA A 329 -9.64 -10.59 -3.43
N ILE A 330 -9.29 -10.29 -2.16
CA ILE A 330 -10.20 -10.33 -1.01
C ILE A 330 -11.42 -9.43 -1.29
N LYS A 331 -11.15 -8.18 -1.69
CA LYS A 331 -12.19 -7.19 -1.98
C LYS A 331 -12.98 -7.56 -3.23
N HIS A 332 -12.34 -8.08 -4.29
CA HIS A 332 -13.04 -8.55 -5.48
C HIS A 332 -14.05 -9.65 -5.14
N ARG A 333 -13.64 -10.67 -4.37
CA ARG A 333 -14.54 -11.73 -3.88
C ARG A 333 -15.72 -11.16 -3.10
N LEU A 334 -15.46 -10.20 -2.21
CA LEU A 334 -16.51 -9.54 -1.42
C LEU A 334 -17.52 -8.84 -2.33
N ILE A 335 -17.05 -8.03 -3.28
CA ILE A 335 -17.88 -7.28 -4.23
C ILE A 335 -18.69 -8.25 -5.11
N GLU A 336 -18.05 -9.24 -5.72
CA GLU A 336 -18.73 -10.21 -6.60
C GLU A 336 -19.81 -11.01 -5.85
N ARG A 337 -19.57 -11.38 -4.59
CA ARG A 337 -20.60 -12.02 -3.75
C ARG A 337 -21.82 -11.13 -3.54
N TYR A 338 -21.62 -9.82 -3.31
CA TYR A 338 -22.72 -8.88 -3.16
C TYR A 338 -23.46 -8.63 -4.48
N ARG A 339 -22.73 -8.51 -5.59
CA ARG A 339 -23.30 -8.39 -6.94
C ARG A 339 -24.18 -9.58 -7.28
N ALA A 340 -23.68 -10.80 -7.06
CA ALA A 340 -24.42 -12.03 -7.33
C ALA A 340 -25.68 -12.16 -6.46
N ARG A 341 -25.60 -11.82 -5.16
CA ARG A 341 -26.75 -11.90 -4.23
C ARG A 341 -27.81 -10.84 -4.52
N GLY A 342 -27.40 -9.64 -4.90
CA GLY A 342 -28.29 -8.48 -5.05
C GLY A 342 -28.71 -8.14 -6.48
N GLY A 343 -28.17 -8.84 -7.48
CA GLY A 343 -28.33 -8.47 -8.89
C GLY A 343 -27.77 -7.07 -9.21
N MET A 344 -26.68 -6.68 -8.53
CA MET A 344 -26.11 -5.33 -8.63
C MET A 344 -25.01 -5.26 -9.69
N ASP A 345 -24.99 -4.19 -10.48
CA ASP A 345 -23.84 -3.83 -11.29
C ASP A 345 -22.72 -3.20 -10.44
N LEU A 346 -21.55 -2.97 -11.05
CA LEU A 346 -20.43 -2.29 -10.38
C LEU A 346 -20.70 -0.79 -10.15
N ALA A 347 -21.63 -0.18 -10.88
CA ALA A 347 -21.95 1.24 -10.75
C ALA A 347 -22.88 1.51 -9.55
N ASN A 348 -23.48 0.48 -8.98
CA ASN A 348 -24.39 0.59 -7.86
C ASN A 348 -23.71 1.30 -6.65
N PRO A 349 -24.35 2.32 -6.05
CA PRO A 349 -23.78 3.04 -4.91
C PRO A 349 -23.41 2.15 -3.72
N ARG A 350 -24.09 1.00 -3.55
CA ARG A 350 -23.74 0.02 -2.52
C ARG A 350 -22.38 -0.61 -2.76
N ILE A 351 -21.98 -0.84 -4.01
CA ILE A 351 -20.64 -1.35 -4.34
C ILE A 351 -19.58 -0.30 -4.02
N ALA A 352 -19.81 0.97 -4.35
CA ALA A 352 -18.90 2.06 -3.95
C ALA A 352 -18.76 2.17 -2.42
N GLN A 353 -19.84 1.96 -1.67
CA GLN A 353 -19.80 1.92 -0.22
C GLN A 353 -18.97 0.73 0.31
N LEU A 354 -19.11 -0.46 -0.29
CA LEU A 354 -18.31 -1.63 0.10
C LEU A 354 -16.81 -1.41 -0.19
N ASP A 355 -16.49 -0.83 -1.35
CA ASP A 355 -15.12 -0.49 -1.72
C ASP A 355 -14.46 0.44 -0.69
N LEU A 356 -15.17 1.48 -0.23
CA LEU A 356 -14.66 2.39 0.80
C LEU A 356 -14.63 1.75 2.20
N ALA A 357 -15.71 1.07 2.61
CA ALA A 357 -15.83 0.47 3.94
C ALA A 357 -14.87 -0.71 4.18
N TYR A 358 -14.31 -1.30 3.11
CA TYR A 358 -13.19 -2.23 3.21
C TYR A 358 -12.00 -1.64 3.97
N HIS A 359 -11.76 -0.34 3.82
CA HIS A 359 -10.59 0.36 4.34
C HIS A 359 -10.81 1.08 5.67
N ASP A 360 -12.01 1.02 6.25
CA ASP A 360 -12.27 1.61 7.57
C ASP A 360 -11.48 0.84 8.63
N ILE A 361 -10.62 1.54 9.37
CA ILE A 361 -9.70 0.91 10.33
C ILE A 361 -10.38 0.54 11.65
N ARG A 362 -11.60 1.04 11.91
CA ARG A 362 -12.31 0.81 13.17
C ARG A 362 -12.73 -0.65 13.31
N ARG A 363 -12.27 -1.27 14.39
CA ARG A 363 -12.63 -2.64 14.77
C ARG A 363 -14.11 -2.75 15.09
N GLY A 364 -14.74 -3.83 14.61
CA GLY A 364 -16.17 -4.08 14.72
C GLY A 364 -17.04 -3.31 13.72
N ARG A 365 -16.45 -2.43 12.89
CA ARG A 365 -17.17 -1.65 11.87
C ARG A 365 -16.61 -1.87 10.46
N GLY A 366 -15.29 -1.74 10.29
CA GLY A 366 -14.63 -1.89 9.00
C GLY A 366 -14.74 -3.30 8.42
N LEU A 367 -14.97 -3.41 7.11
CA LEU A 367 -15.26 -4.71 6.50
C LEU A 367 -14.06 -5.65 6.55
N PHE A 368 -12.83 -5.15 6.41
CA PHE A 368 -11.63 -5.98 6.54
C PHE A 368 -11.53 -6.62 7.94
N ASP A 369 -11.71 -5.82 9.01
CA ASP A 369 -11.72 -6.34 10.38
C ASP A 369 -12.84 -7.38 10.60
N LEU A 370 -14.03 -7.15 10.04
CA LEU A 370 -15.12 -8.12 10.11
C LEU A 370 -14.80 -9.43 9.37
N LEU A 371 -14.03 -9.39 8.28
CA LEU A 371 -13.53 -10.58 7.61
C LEU A 371 -12.46 -11.30 8.46
N GLN A 372 -11.54 -10.54 9.06
CA GLN A 372 -10.49 -11.08 9.94
C GLN A 372 -11.09 -11.81 11.15
N ARG A 373 -12.09 -11.21 11.82
CA ARG A 373 -12.81 -11.85 12.95
C ARG A 373 -13.52 -13.15 12.58
N LYS A 374 -13.89 -13.30 11.32
CA LYS A 374 -14.51 -14.53 10.77
C LYS A 374 -13.49 -15.51 10.21
N SER A 375 -12.19 -15.25 10.39
CA SER A 375 -11.11 -16.04 9.80
C SER A 375 -11.26 -16.20 8.29
N LEU A 376 -11.69 -15.13 7.59
CA LEU A 376 -11.84 -15.09 6.13
C LEU A 376 -10.66 -14.40 5.42
N VAL A 377 -9.68 -13.94 6.18
CA VAL A 377 -8.39 -13.43 5.72
C VAL A 377 -7.28 -14.00 6.60
N ASP A 378 -6.08 -14.09 6.05
CA ASP A 378 -4.92 -14.66 6.73
C ASP A 378 -4.04 -13.57 7.34
N ARG A 379 -3.20 -13.97 8.30
CA ARG A 379 -2.37 -13.08 9.10
C ARG A 379 -0.88 -13.40 8.98
N VAL A 380 -0.06 -12.41 9.29
CA VAL A 380 1.41 -12.51 9.40
C VAL A 380 1.84 -12.38 10.85
N THR A 381 1.15 -11.54 11.63
CA THR A 381 1.45 -11.22 13.03
C THR A 381 0.20 -11.45 13.90
N ASP A 382 0.33 -11.31 15.22
CA ASP A 382 -0.78 -11.44 16.17
C ASP A 382 -1.09 -10.13 16.90
N ASP A 383 -2.21 -10.10 17.62
CA ASP A 383 -2.66 -8.88 18.32
C ASP A 383 -1.74 -8.48 19.47
N GLY A 384 -0.99 -9.42 20.05
CA GLY A 384 -0.02 -9.16 21.10
C GLY A 384 1.23 -8.47 20.56
N GLU A 385 1.75 -8.93 19.43
CA GLU A 385 2.87 -8.29 18.71
C GLU A 385 2.49 -6.87 18.23
N ILE A 386 1.27 -6.69 17.72
CA ILE A 386 0.76 -5.37 17.31
C ILE A 386 0.66 -4.43 18.52
N GLU A 387 0.14 -4.89 19.66
CA GLU A 387 0.04 -4.05 20.86
C GLU A 387 1.41 -3.71 21.44
N LEU A 388 2.38 -4.65 21.39
CA LEU A 388 3.76 -4.39 21.78
C LEU A 388 4.45 -3.34 20.88
N ALA A 389 4.06 -3.26 19.61
CA ALA A 389 4.61 -2.32 18.64
C ALA A 389 3.99 -0.91 18.71
N LYS A 390 2.93 -0.69 19.51
CA LYS A 390 2.34 0.63 19.78
C LYS A 390 3.15 1.42 20.80
#